data_AF-A0A9W9J7J1-F1
#
_entry.id   AF-A0A9W9J7J1-F1
#
_cell.length_a   1.000
_cell.length_b   1.000
_cell.length_c   1.000
_cell.angle_alpha   90.00
_cell.angle_beta   90.00
_cell.angle_gamma   90.00
#
_symmetry.space_group_name_H-M   'P 1'
#
loop_
_entity.id
_entity.type
_entity.pdbx_description
1 polymer ?
#
loop_
_entity_poly.entity_id
_entity_poly.type
_entity_poly.pdbx_seq_one_letter_code
_entity_poly.pdbx_strand_id
1 'polypeptide(L)'
;MACGEIIDLAAAVSHFEPVRLYTRPEDIPLAKSMLSNTTRGSYEVDIIPFATNHLWVRDTGPVYVQGTTASSEKQRVAIHFGFNEWGRKEPAEGWPQMTADQIEENHTFGKRVTDSDNDSSSLISITSKLCLEGGALVSDGDGTLIVSESSIIGDERNPGLSKEEIEAELRRLLGVEKIIWFPGFRDLDVTDVHADAEVQFVRPGVIVISRPYASAQKEWHEVYQQVMDVLRGELDAKGRPFEVHTIDEPDAKLILNSASGHEEDPATNYVNFYYVNGGVILPKFGDQEMDRRAMETMQQLHPDRVVKQVYVNALPLTGGVIHCATQPVIEVE
;
A
#
# COMPACT_ATOMS: atom_id res chain seq x y z
N MET A 1 -17.41 6.92 -8.75
CA MET A 1 -17.37 5.45 -8.54
C MET A 1 -16.35 5.11 -7.46
N ALA A 2 -15.11 5.62 -7.53
CA ALA A 2 -14.07 5.38 -6.51
C ALA A 2 -14.49 5.71 -5.07
N CYS A 3 -15.22 6.81 -4.83
CA CYS A 3 -15.73 7.12 -3.48
C CYS A 3 -16.61 6.00 -2.90
N GLY A 4 -17.36 5.28 -3.74
CA GLY A 4 -18.18 4.14 -3.31
C GLY A 4 -17.31 2.99 -2.82
N GLU A 5 -16.28 2.67 -3.59
CA GLU A 5 -15.34 1.59 -3.26
C GLU A 5 -14.51 1.89 -2.02
N ILE A 6 -14.15 3.16 -1.77
CA ILE A 6 -13.52 3.58 -0.50
C ILE A 6 -14.46 3.40 0.68
N ILE A 7 -15.75 3.71 0.54
CA ILE A 7 -16.74 3.48 1.59
C ILE A 7 -16.96 1.98 1.83
N ASP A 8 -17.01 1.17 0.78
CA ASP A 8 -17.13 -0.29 0.89
C ASP A 8 -15.89 -0.91 1.55
N LEU A 9 -14.70 -0.40 1.23
CA LEU A 9 -13.45 -0.79 1.87
C LEU A 9 -13.44 -0.43 3.36
N ALA A 10 -13.77 0.82 3.71
CA ALA A 10 -13.88 1.24 5.11
C ALA A 10 -14.92 0.40 5.88
N ALA A 11 -16.08 0.11 5.26
CA ALA A 11 -17.08 -0.76 5.83
C ALA A 11 -16.58 -2.20 6.01
N ALA A 12 -15.79 -2.73 5.06
CA ALA A 12 -15.20 -4.06 5.17
C ALA A 12 -14.20 -4.14 6.34
N VAL A 13 -13.30 -3.16 6.48
CA VAL A 13 -12.33 -3.07 7.58
C VAL A 13 -13.03 -2.93 8.92
N SER A 14 -14.14 -2.18 9.00
CA SER A 14 -14.92 -2.00 10.25
C SER A 14 -15.51 -3.27 10.86
N HIS A 15 -15.41 -4.43 10.18
CA HIS A 15 -15.75 -5.74 10.76
C HIS A 15 -14.64 -6.28 11.69
N PHE A 16 -13.44 -5.71 11.61
CA PHE A 16 -12.24 -6.22 12.25
C PHE A 16 -11.63 -5.20 13.22
N GLU A 17 -11.68 -3.91 12.88
CA GLU A 17 -11.02 -2.85 13.64
C GLU A 17 -11.62 -1.45 13.36
N PRO A 18 -11.38 -0.46 14.25
CA PRO A 18 -11.80 0.93 14.00
C PRO A 18 -11.15 1.51 12.74
N VAL A 19 -11.89 2.38 12.04
CA VAL A 19 -11.42 3.01 10.80
C VAL A 19 -11.44 4.53 10.94
N ARG A 20 -10.33 5.17 10.59
CA ARG A 20 -10.24 6.62 10.41
C ARG A 20 -10.32 6.93 8.92
N LEU A 21 -11.42 7.55 8.49
CA LEU A 21 -11.64 7.96 7.11
C LEU A 21 -11.40 9.48 6.97
N TYR A 22 -10.21 9.85 6.52
CA TYR A 22 -9.89 11.26 6.25
C TYR A 22 -10.63 11.74 4.99
N THR A 23 -11.31 12.88 5.10
CA THR A 23 -12.17 13.39 4.02
C THR A 23 -12.13 14.91 4.01
N ARG A 24 -12.09 15.53 2.82
CA ARG A 24 -12.16 16.98 2.72
C ARG A 24 -13.45 17.51 3.38
N PRO A 25 -13.41 18.63 4.12
CA PRO A 25 -14.57 19.16 4.83
C PRO A 25 -15.85 19.28 3.98
N GLU A 26 -15.69 19.68 2.71
CA GLU A 26 -16.76 19.82 1.72
C GLU A 26 -17.42 18.49 1.34
N ASP A 27 -16.72 17.36 1.43
CA ASP A 27 -17.19 16.03 1.03
C ASP A 27 -17.77 15.22 2.20
N ILE A 28 -17.62 15.70 3.44
CA ILE A 28 -18.14 15.01 4.64
C ILE A 28 -19.63 14.67 4.56
N PRO A 29 -20.54 15.57 4.09
CA PRO A 29 -21.94 15.23 3.98
C PRO A 29 -22.18 14.05 3.01
N LEU A 30 -21.42 13.99 1.91
CA LEU A 30 -21.49 12.90 0.95
C LEU A 30 -20.96 11.60 1.57
N ALA A 31 -19.78 11.62 2.18
CA ALA A 31 -19.19 10.44 2.84
C ALA A 31 -20.12 9.87 3.93
N LYS A 32 -20.71 10.73 4.77
CA LYS A 32 -21.70 10.32 5.79
C LYS A 32 -22.93 9.67 5.17
N SER A 33 -23.46 10.26 4.10
CA SER A 33 -24.61 9.71 3.39
C SER A 33 -24.32 8.33 2.82
N MET A 34 -23.18 8.17 2.12
CA MET A 34 -22.77 6.90 1.53
C MET A 34 -22.53 5.83 2.60
N LEU A 35 -21.82 6.17 3.66
CA LEU A 35 -21.54 5.27 4.78
C LEU A 35 -22.82 4.82 5.50
N SER A 36 -23.82 5.70 5.65
CA SER A 36 -25.10 5.37 6.28
C SER A 36 -25.94 4.37 5.47
N ASN A 37 -25.72 4.31 4.15
CA ASN A 37 -26.39 3.38 3.25
C ASN A 37 -25.61 2.07 3.04
N THR A 38 -24.48 1.90 3.72
CA THR A 38 -23.57 0.76 3.57
C THR A 38 -23.62 -0.12 4.82
N THR A 39 -23.59 -1.44 4.64
CA THR A 39 -23.56 -2.37 5.78
C THR A 39 -22.16 -2.37 6.40
N ARG A 40 -22.07 -1.90 7.65
CA ARG A 40 -20.83 -1.80 8.42
C ARG A 40 -20.67 -2.95 9.40
N GLY A 41 -19.44 -3.12 9.87
CA GLY A 41 -19.11 -4.05 10.94
C GLY A 41 -19.41 -3.46 12.32
N SER A 42 -18.84 -4.09 13.35
CA SER A 42 -19.04 -3.71 14.75
C SER A 42 -18.21 -2.51 15.19
N TYR A 43 -17.13 -2.19 14.47
CA TYR A 43 -16.25 -1.08 14.81
C TYR A 43 -16.69 0.22 14.14
N GLU A 44 -16.30 1.34 14.75
CA GLU A 44 -16.65 2.67 14.26
C GLU A 44 -15.83 3.03 13.01
N VAL A 45 -16.47 3.80 12.12
CA VAL A 45 -15.80 4.45 10.98
C VAL A 45 -15.91 5.95 11.22
N ASP A 46 -14.82 6.53 11.70
CA ASP A 46 -14.69 7.94 12.04
C ASP A 46 -14.37 8.75 10.80
N ILE A 47 -15.31 9.59 10.34
CA ILE A 47 -15.07 10.52 9.24
C ILE A 47 -14.40 11.77 9.80
N ILE A 48 -13.14 11.99 9.43
CA ILE A 48 -12.29 13.06 9.97
C ILE A 48 -12.10 14.15 8.91
N PRO A 49 -12.47 15.42 9.20
CA PRO A 49 -12.21 16.55 8.29
C PRO A 49 -10.72 16.74 8.10
N PHE A 50 -10.25 16.64 6.86
CA PHE A 50 -8.84 16.83 6.55
C PHE A 50 -8.63 17.25 5.11
N ALA A 51 -7.76 18.23 4.89
CA ALA A 51 -7.34 18.57 3.54
C ALA A 51 -6.41 17.47 3.01
N THR A 52 -6.87 16.77 1.99
CA THR A 52 -6.14 15.76 1.22
C THR A 52 -6.57 15.88 -0.24
N ASN A 53 -5.66 15.60 -1.18
CA ASN A 53 -5.97 15.59 -2.61
C ASN A 53 -5.73 14.22 -3.24
N HIS A 54 -5.16 13.28 -2.48
CA HIS A 54 -5.04 11.88 -2.83
C HIS A 54 -5.82 10.98 -1.87
N LEU A 55 -6.21 9.81 -2.38
CA LEU A 55 -6.79 8.72 -1.59
C LEU A 55 -5.73 7.68 -1.16
N TRP A 56 -4.47 7.88 -1.55
CA TRP A 56 -3.34 6.97 -1.35
C TRP A 56 -2.65 7.21 0.00
N VAL A 57 -3.37 6.93 1.07
CA VAL A 57 -2.86 7.11 2.45
C VAL A 57 -1.67 6.20 2.75
N ARG A 58 -1.51 5.10 2.01
CA ARG A 58 -0.32 4.24 2.10
C ARG A 58 0.98 5.01 1.83
N ASP A 59 0.93 5.91 0.85
CA ASP A 59 2.11 6.58 0.32
C ASP A 59 2.32 7.96 0.97
N THR A 60 1.23 8.63 1.33
CA THR A 60 1.23 9.98 1.91
C THR A 60 1.17 9.99 3.44
N GLY A 61 0.74 8.88 4.04
CA GLY A 61 0.56 8.72 5.47
C GLY A 61 1.84 8.40 6.23
N PRO A 62 1.82 8.48 7.57
CA PRO A 62 2.95 8.07 8.39
C PRO A 62 3.13 6.55 8.38
N VAL A 63 4.38 6.10 8.31
CA VAL A 63 4.74 4.69 8.53
C VAL A 63 4.95 4.47 10.02
N TYR A 64 4.11 3.67 10.65
CA TYR A 64 4.21 3.41 12.08
C TYR A 64 5.09 2.19 12.37
N VAL A 65 6.00 2.35 13.35
CA VAL A 65 6.82 1.26 13.89
C VAL A 65 6.79 1.29 15.42
N GLN A 66 7.07 0.15 16.04
CA GLN A 66 7.22 0.07 17.50
C GLN A 66 8.66 0.43 17.86
N GLY A 67 8.84 1.26 18.91
CA GLY A 67 10.18 1.50 19.42
C GLY A 67 10.82 0.21 19.94
N THR A 68 12.14 0.08 19.83
CA THR A 68 12.87 -1.16 20.24
C THR A 68 13.87 -0.92 21.36
N THR A 69 13.98 0.31 21.86
CA THR A 69 14.86 0.64 22.98
C THR A 69 14.12 0.46 24.30
N ALA A 70 14.85 0.20 25.40
CA ALA A 70 14.23 0.12 26.73
C ALA A 70 13.44 1.39 27.11
N SER A 71 13.77 2.55 26.52
CA SER A 71 13.03 3.80 26.71
C SER A 71 11.82 3.99 25.80
N SER A 72 11.70 3.19 24.73
CA SER A 72 10.67 3.36 23.68
C SER A 72 9.92 2.08 23.29
N GLU A 73 10.16 0.94 23.95
CA GLU A 73 9.54 -0.36 23.62
C GLU A 73 8.00 -0.37 23.67
N LYS A 74 7.43 0.58 24.40
CA LYS A 74 5.98 0.80 24.55
C LYS A 74 5.46 1.99 23.75
N GLN A 75 6.30 2.57 22.90
CA GLN A 75 6.00 3.79 22.16
C GLN A 75 5.79 3.48 20.70
N ARG A 76 4.73 4.06 20.15
CA ARG A 76 4.50 4.11 18.72
C ARG A 76 5.40 5.20 18.15
N VAL A 77 6.11 4.89 17.08
CA VAL A 77 6.91 5.87 16.34
C VAL A 77 6.25 6.06 14.97
N ALA A 78 5.89 7.29 14.62
CA ALA A 78 5.48 7.66 13.29
C ALA A 78 6.68 8.17 12.49
N ILE A 79 6.97 7.51 11.38
CA ILE A 79 7.99 7.93 10.43
C ILE A 79 7.30 8.70 9.31
N HIS A 80 7.75 9.93 9.10
CA HIS A 80 7.36 10.78 7.98
C HIS A 80 8.45 10.74 6.94
N PHE A 81 8.27 9.94 5.90
CA PHE A 81 9.06 10.05 4.68
C PHE A 81 8.63 11.28 3.89
N GLY A 82 9.53 11.80 3.06
CA GLY A 82 9.14 12.79 2.06
C GLY A 82 8.23 12.15 1.02
N PHE A 83 7.23 12.89 0.56
CA PHE A 83 6.40 12.52 -0.58
C PHE A 83 6.55 13.61 -1.65
N ASN A 84 6.62 13.22 -2.92
CA ASN A 84 6.88 14.15 -4.02
C ASN A 84 6.05 13.86 -5.28
N GLU A 85 4.85 13.27 -5.15
CA GLU A 85 3.99 12.88 -6.27
C GLU A 85 4.66 11.78 -7.14
N TRP A 86 5.13 10.71 -6.50
CA TRP A 86 5.79 9.54 -7.11
C TRP A 86 6.86 9.92 -8.16
N GLY A 87 7.77 10.82 -7.78
CA GLY A 87 8.83 11.31 -8.66
C GLY A 87 8.47 12.58 -9.43
N ARG A 88 7.54 13.39 -8.91
CA ARG A 88 7.03 14.62 -9.54
C ARG A 88 6.36 14.33 -10.88
N LYS A 89 5.64 13.21 -10.95
CA LYS A 89 4.91 12.83 -12.15
C LYS A 89 3.72 13.77 -12.34
N GLU A 90 3.53 14.18 -13.58
CA GLU A 90 2.37 14.99 -13.96
C GLU A 90 1.11 14.12 -13.95
N PRO A 91 -0.05 14.66 -13.55
CA PRO A 91 -1.31 13.95 -13.67
C PRO A 91 -1.56 13.50 -15.11
N ALA A 92 -2.16 12.31 -15.27
CA ALA A 92 -2.56 11.83 -16.58
C ALA A 92 -3.52 12.81 -17.28
N GLU A 93 -3.56 12.76 -18.62
CA GLU A 93 -4.43 13.65 -19.40
C GLU A 93 -5.90 13.53 -18.93
N GLY A 94 -6.57 14.67 -18.76
CA GLY A 94 -7.97 14.72 -18.29
C GLY A 94 -8.15 14.69 -16.77
N TRP A 95 -7.09 14.43 -15.99
CA TRP A 95 -7.14 14.55 -14.54
C TRP A 95 -7.03 16.01 -14.06
N PRO A 96 -7.64 16.38 -12.93
CA PRO A 96 -7.50 17.72 -12.36
C PRO A 96 -6.05 18.05 -12.05
N GLN A 97 -5.61 19.21 -12.54
CA GLN A 97 -4.31 19.78 -12.19
C GLN A 97 -4.38 20.37 -10.78
N MET A 98 -3.50 19.91 -9.90
CA MET A 98 -3.43 20.39 -8.52
C MET A 98 -2.71 21.73 -8.44
N THR A 99 -3.19 22.63 -7.57
CA THR A 99 -2.45 23.85 -7.24
C THR A 99 -1.22 23.53 -6.38
N ALA A 100 -0.28 24.47 -6.28
CA ALA A 100 0.87 24.32 -5.39
C ALA A 100 0.47 24.06 -3.92
N ASP A 101 -0.62 24.68 -3.45
CA ASP A 101 -1.14 24.47 -2.09
C ASP A 101 -1.68 23.04 -1.92
N GLN A 102 -2.34 22.49 -2.95
CA GLN A 102 -2.86 21.11 -2.92
C GLN A 102 -1.74 20.07 -2.95
N ILE A 103 -0.68 20.33 -3.71
CA ILE A 103 0.53 19.50 -3.72
C ILE A 103 1.19 19.51 -2.33
N GLU A 104 1.32 20.69 -1.71
CA GLU A 104 1.85 20.81 -0.34
C GLU A 104 0.97 20.10 0.71
N GLU A 105 -0.36 20.13 0.54
CA GLU A 105 -1.29 19.35 1.38
C GLU A 105 -0.97 17.84 1.33
N ASN A 106 -0.63 17.29 0.15
CA ASN A 106 -0.25 15.89 0.02
C ASN A 106 1.13 15.61 0.63
N HIS A 107 2.13 16.44 0.32
CA HIS A 107 3.50 16.30 0.83
C HIS A 107 3.56 16.31 2.36
N THR A 108 2.67 17.05 3.01
CA THR A 108 2.63 17.23 4.46
C THR A 108 1.54 16.40 5.15
N PHE A 109 0.77 15.61 4.40
CA PHE A 109 -0.41 14.89 4.91
C PHE A 109 -0.06 14.05 6.14
N GLY A 110 0.93 13.17 6.05
CA GLY A 110 1.28 12.26 7.14
C GLY A 110 1.73 12.97 8.41
N LYS A 111 2.47 14.07 8.30
CA LYS A 111 2.88 14.89 9.45
C LYS A 111 1.68 15.61 10.08
N ARG A 112 0.83 16.20 9.26
CA ARG A 112 -0.39 16.87 9.76
C ARG A 112 -1.32 15.88 10.45
N VAL A 113 -1.40 14.63 9.96
CA VAL A 113 -2.23 13.58 10.58
C VAL A 113 -1.78 13.35 12.02
N THR A 114 -0.48 13.15 12.24
CA THR A 114 0.06 12.94 13.59
C THR A 114 -0.03 14.19 14.46
N ASP A 115 0.18 15.39 13.90
CA ASP A 115 0.04 16.64 14.65
C ASP A 115 -1.41 16.88 15.10
N SER A 116 -2.39 16.35 14.35
CA SER A 116 -3.82 16.46 14.66
C SER A 116 -4.35 15.34 15.56
N ASP A 117 -3.57 14.28 15.76
CA ASP A 117 -3.99 13.14 16.58
C ASP A 117 -3.96 13.55 18.06
N ASN A 118 -5.13 13.50 18.69
CA ASN A 118 -5.30 13.84 20.11
C ASN A 118 -5.30 12.58 20.99
N ASP A 119 -4.90 11.43 20.45
CA ASP A 119 -4.70 10.22 21.23
C ASP A 119 -3.68 10.47 22.35
N SER A 120 -4.03 10.02 23.56
CA SER A 120 -3.18 10.08 24.74
C SER A 120 -1.98 9.13 24.69
N SER A 121 -1.93 8.21 23.70
CA SER A 121 -0.81 7.30 23.51
C SER A 121 0.48 8.08 23.20
N SER A 122 1.60 7.62 23.76
CA SER A 122 2.90 8.28 23.53
C SER A 122 3.37 8.02 22.10
N LEU A 123 3.19 9.01 21.24
CA LEU A 123 3.67 9.02 19.86
C LEU A 123 4.99 9.79 19.74
N ILE A 124 5.99 9.18 19.10
CA ILE A 124 7.21 9.88 18.66
C ILE A 124 7.13 10.06 17.15
N SER A 125 7.30 11.29 16.68
CA SER A 125 7.44 11.56 15.23
C SER A 125 8.89 11.70 14.83
N ILE A 126 9.27 11.03 13.73
CA ILE A 126 10.59 11.14 13.10
C ILE A 126 10.39 11.49 11.63
N THR A 127 11.02 12.56 11.16
CA THR A 127 11.08 12.87 9.73
C THR A 127 12.34 12.27 9.12
N SER A 128 12.18 11.51 8.05
CA SER A 128 13.30 10.97 7.26
C SER A 128 13.80 12.00 6.25
N LYS A 129 15.06 11.85 5.84
CA LYS A 129 15.61 12.55 4.68
C LYS A 129 15.22 11.90 3.35
N LEU A 130 14.67 10.68 3.36
CA LEU A 130 14.28 9.98 2.14
C LEU A 130 12.94 10.49 1.63
N CYS A 131 12.83 10.65 0.32
CA CYS A 131 11.53 10.64 -0.36
C CYS A 131 11.18 9.19 -0.66
N LEU A 132 10.10 8.70 -0.05
CA LEU A 132 9.74 7.30 -0.09
C LEU A 132 8.28 7.11 0.30
N GLU A 133 7.60 6.24 -0.43
CA GLU A 133 6.22 5.89 -0.24
C GLU A 133 6.07 4.58 0.55
N GLY A 134 5.05 4.48 1.41
CA GLY A 134 4.81 3.26 2.19
C GLY A 134 4.54 2.02 1.33
N GLY A 135 3.97 2.18 0.13
CA GLY A 135 3.72 1.07 -0.81
C GLY A 135 5.01 0.45 -1.37
N ALA A 136 6.12 1.19 -1.34
CA ALA A 136 7.43 0.65 -1.72
C ALA A 136 8.02 -0.31 -0.67
N LEU A 137 7.48 -0.35 0.56
CA LEU A 137 8.02 -1.11 1.69
C LEU A 137 7.21 -2.37 1.98
N VAL A 138 7.80 -3.55 1.72
CA VAL A 138 7.20 -4.85 2.08
C VAL A 138 8.07 -5.55 3.10
N SER A 139 7.63 -5.62 4.36
CA SER A 139 8.39 -6.23 5.46
C SER A 139 7.72 -7.48 6.02
N ASP A 140 8.53 -8.43 6.49
CA ASP A 140 8.06 -9.62 7.19
C ASP A 140 7.81 -9.39 8.69
N GLY A 141 8.19 -8.22 9.21
CA GLY A 141 8.15 -7.91 10.64
C GLY A 141 9.22 -8.65 11.48
N ASP A 142 10.13 -9.40 10.84
CA ASP A 142 11.16 -10.23 11.46
C ASP A 142 12.56 -9.89 10.89
N GLY A 143 12.74 -8.61 10.52
CA GLY A 143 14.02 -8.04 10.12
C GLY A 143 14.30 -8.05 8.62
N THR A 144 13.38 -8.54 7.78
CA THR A 144 13.53 -8.54 6.32
C THR A 144 12.65 -7.47 5.67
N LEU A 145 13.21 -6.78 4.67
CA LEU A 145 12.51 -5.83 3.82
C LEU A 145 12.73 -6.21 2.35
N ILE A 146 11.67 -6.22 1.56
CA ILE A 146 11.71 -6.32 0.10
C ILE A 146 11.30 -4.97 -0.48
N VAL A 147 12.08 -4.48 -1.45
CA VAL A 147 11.92 -3.19 -2.12
C VAL A 147 12.31 -3.32 -3.60
N SER A 148 11.79 -2.42 -4.44
CA SER A 148 12.24 -2.28 -5.82
C SER A 148 13.28 -1.17 -5.96
N GLU A 149 14.27 -1.36 -6.83
CA GLU A 149 15.26 -0.31 -7.12
C GLU A 149 14.61 0.86 -7.85
N SER A 150 13.75 0.58 -8.83
CA SER A 150 13.10 1.60 -9.67
C SER A 150 12.23 2.60 -8.90
N SER A 151 11.62 2.20 -7.79
CA SER A 151 10.75 3.08 -6.99
C SER A 151 11.46 3.89 -5.91
N ILE A 152 12.72 3.56 -5.56
CA ILE A 152 13.42 4.20 -4.43
C ILE A 152 14.73 4.87 -4.89
N ILE A 153 15.45 4.26 -5.83
CA ILE A 153 16.80 4.70 -6.21
C ILE A 153 16.74 5.64 -7.40
N GLY A 154 17.33 6.82 -7.24
CA GLY A 154 17.56 7.79 -8.31
C GLY A 154 17.14 9.21 -7.94
N ASP A 155 17.46 10.16 -8.80
CA ASP A 155 17.31 11.59 -8.50
C ASP A 155 15.86 12.07 -8.48
N GLU A 156 14.98 11.33 -9.15
CA GLU A 156 13.53 11.53 -9.14
C GLU A 156 12.92 11.32 -7.74
N ARG A 157 13.48 10.42 -6.93
CA ARG A 157 13.06 10.21 -5.53
C ARG A 157 14.07 10.83 -4.56
N ASN A 158 15.30 10.35 -4.59
CA ASN A 158 16.33 10.58 -3.58
C ASN A 158 17.60 11.22 -4.18
N PRO A 159 17.53 12.49 -4.62
CA PRO A 159 18.62 13.15 -5.34
C PRO A 159 19.93 13.21 -4.56
N GLY A 160 20.98 12.68 -5.18
CA GLY A 160 22.34 12.65 -4.61
C GLY A 160 22.55 11.67 -3.47
N LEU A 161 21.59 10.79 -3.14
CA LEU A 161 21.79 9.72 -2.15
C LEU A 161 22.25 8.42 -2.84
N SER A 162 23.27 7.79 -2.27
CA SER A 162 23.71 6.45 -2.67
C SER A 162 22.77 5.37 -2.15
N LYS A 163 22.80 4.19 -2.78
CA LYS A 163 22.05 3.01 -2.32
C LYS A 163 22.41 2.67 -0.87
N GLU A 164 23.68 2.75 -0.49
CA GLU A 164 24.18 2.49 0.85
C GLU A 164 23.64 3.48 1.89
N GLU A 165 23.48 4.76 1.53
CA GLU A 165 22.91 5.78 2.42
C GLU A 165 21.40 5.61 2.61
N ILE A 166 20.68 5.23 1.56
CA ILE A 166 19.25 4.86 1.61
C ILE A 166 19.09 3.66 2.53
N GLU A 167 19.89 2.63 2.28
CA GLU A 167 19.93 1.40 3.06
C GLU A 167 20.25 1.62 4.55
N ALA A 168 21.17 2.52 4.87
CA ALA A 168 21.50 2.85 6.26
C ALA A 168 20.32 3.56 6.97
N GLU A 169 19.64 4.45 6.27
CA GLU A 169 18.49 5.19 6.81
C GLU A 169 17.27 4.27 7.00
N LEU A 170 17.00 3.37 6.05
CA LEU A 170 15.96 2.34 6.18
C LEU A 170 16.21 1.43 7.38
N ARG A 171 17.44 0.94 7.58
CA ARG A 171 17.78 0.13 8.77
C ARG A 171 17.60 0.90 10.07
N ARG A 172 18.02 2.18 10.11
CA ARG A 172 17.86 3.05 11.29
C ARG A 172 16.40 3.27 11.65
N LEU A 173 15.53 3.43 10.65
CA LEU A 173 14.12 3.77 10.85
C LEU A 173 13.24 2.55 11.10
N LEU A 174 13.43 1.49 10.32
CA LEU A 174 12.54 0.33 10.29
C LEU A 174 13.05 -0.84 11.15
N GLY A 175 14.30 -0.78 11.63
CA GLY A 175 14.89 -1.85 12.44
C GLY A 175 15.18 -3.14 11.65
N VAL A 176 15.18 -3.06 10.31
CA VAL A 176 15.44 -4.21 9.44
C VAL A 176 16.93 -4.56 9.43
N GLU A 177 17.23 -5.85 9.33
CA GLU A 177 18.59 -6.39 9.28
C GLU A 177 19.01 -6.66 7.83
N LYS A 178 18.06 -7.13 7.00
CA LYS A 178 18.27 -7.48 5.60
C LYS A 178 17.30 -6.74 4.69
N ILE A 179 17.85 -6.14 3.63
CA ILE A 179 17.09 -5.50 2.56
C ILE A 179 17.36 -6.28 1.26
N ILE A 180 16.29 -6.77 0.64
CA ILE A 180 16.30 -7.53 -0.60
C ILE A 180 15.75 -6.61 -1.69
N TRP A 181 16.53 -6.44 -2.76
CA TRP A 181 16.20 -5.55 -3.88
C TRP A 181 15.87 -6.37 -5.11
N PHE A 182 14.76 -6.04 -5.79
CA PHE A 182 14.55 -6.42 -7.18
C PHE A 182 14.62 -5.19 -8.09
N PRO A 183 15.02 -5.32 -9.37
CA PRO A 183 15.26 -4.14 -10.21
C PRO A 183 14.02 -3.26 -10.46
N GLY A 184 12.90 -3.87 -10.85
CA GLY A 184 11.70 -3.16 -11.30
C GLY A 184 11.92 -2.40 -12.62
N PHE A 185 11.00 -1.49 -12.95
CA PHE A 185 11.07 -0.62 -14.12
C PHE A 185 10.60 0.80 -13.78
N ARG A 186 11.27 1.79 -14.34
CA ARG A 186 10.79 3.18 -14.30
C ARG A 186 9.75 3.41 -15.38
N ASP A 187 8.77 4.26 -15.07
CA ASP A 187 7.68 4.69 -15.95
C ASP A 187 6.80 3.55 -16.49
N LEU A 188 6.88 2.35 -15.90
CA LEU A 188 5.98 1.24 -16.23
C LEU A 188 4.58 1.45 -15.63
N ASP A 189 4.54 2.04 -14.44
CA ASP A 189 3.35 2.59 -13.80
C ASP A 189 3.69 3.93 -13.12
N VAL A 190 2.70 4.54 -12.45
CA VAL A 190 2.92 5.81 -11.72
C VAL A 190 3.92 5.63 -10.57
N THR A 191 4.02 4.44 -9.97
CA THR A 191 4.83 4.20 -8.78
C THR A 191 6.28 3.80 -9.06
N ASP A 192 6.62 3.54 -10.33
CA ASP A 192 7.89 2.92 -10.74
C ASP A 192 8.06 1.53 -10.12
N VAL A 193 6.99 0.73 -10.16
CA VAL A 193 6.88 -0.64 -9.64
C VAL A 193 7.08 -0.69 -8.13
N HIS A 194 6.09 -0.21 -7.37
CA HIS A 194 6.01 -0.44 -5.93
C HIS A 194 5.99 -1.94 -5.60
N ALA A 195 6.66 -2.31 -4.51
CA ALA A 195 6.75 -3.70 -4.08
C ALA A 195 5.39 -4.28 -3.65
N ASP A 196 4.49 -3.47 -3.06
CA ASP A 196 3.21 -3.92 -2.53
C ASP A 196 2.20 -4.41 -3.59
N ALA A 197 2.41 -4.09 -4.87
CA ALA A 197 1.65 -4.62 -5.99
C ALA A 197 2.22 -5.95 -6.52
N GLU A 198 3.48 -6.25 -6.23
CA GLU A 198 4.21 -7.37 -6.84
C GLU A 198 4.47 -8.52 -5.86
N VAL A 199 4.68 -8.20 -4.58
CA VAL A 199 5.09 -9.15 -3.55
C VAL A 199 4.56 -8.77 -2.18
N GLN A 200 4.07 -9.74 -1.43
CA GLN A 200 3.67 -9.55 -0.03
C GLN A 200 4.06 -10.75 0.83
N PHE A 201 4.42 -10.48 2.08
CA PHE A 201 4.60 -11.55 3.06
C PHE A 201 3.25 -12.06 3.56
N VAL A 202 3.09 -13.39 3.55
CA VAL A 202 2.04 -14.10 4.30
C VAL A 202 2.40 -14.15 5.78
N ARG A 203 3.68 -14.44 6.03
CA ARG A 203 4.36 -14.56 7.32
C ARG A 203 5.86 -14.69 7.06
N PRO A 204 6.75 -14.56 8.07
CA PRO A 204 8.18 -14.73 7.85
C PRO A 204 8.52 -16.03 7.11
N GLY A 205 9.27 -15.91 6.02
CA GLY A 205 9.66 -17.01 5.13
C GLY A 205 8.60 -17.49 4.13
N VAL A 206 7.36 -16.96 4.13
CA VAL A 206 6.31 -17.33 3.16
C VAL A 206 5.76 -16.11 2.46
N ILE A 207 5.77 -16.13 1.13
CA ILE A 207 5.49 -14.98 0.28
C ILE A 207 4.42 -15.35 -0.76
N VAL A 208 3.58 -14.38 -1.10
CA VAL A 208 2.79 -14.39 -2.34
C VAL A 208 3.34 -13.37 -3.34
N ILE A 209 3.33 -13.73 -4.62
CA ILE A 209 3.74 -12.85 -5.72
C ILE A 209 2.66 -12.75 -6.80
N SER A 210 2.59 -11.58 -7.42
CA SER A 210 1.69 -11.26 -8.53
C SER A 210 2.21 -11.90 -9.81
N ARG A 211 1.41 -12.74 -10.47
CA ARG A 211 1.72 -13.23 -11.82
C ARG A 211 0.80 -12.55 -12.83
N PRO A 212 1.37 -11.73 -13.74
CA PRO A 212 0.58 -11.03 -14.71
C PRO A 212 -0.16 -11.98 -15.65
N TYR A 213 -1.33 -11.55 -16.11
CA TYR A 213 -2.12 -12.27 -17.09
C TYR A 213 -1.37 -12.41 -18.43
N ALA A 214 -1.71 -13.45 -19.20
CA ALA A 214 -0.92 -13.87 -20.37
C ALA A 214 -0.73 -12.78 -21.44
N SER A 215 -1.67 -11.84 -21.57
CA SER A 215 -1.60 -10.74 -22.54
C SER A 215 -1.11 -9.41 -21.97
N ALA A 216 -0.62 -9.38 -20.72
CA ALA A 216 0.02 -8.20 -20.15
C ALA A 216 1.28 -7.81 -20.93
N GLN A 217 1.73 -6.56 -20.76
CA GLN A 217 2.96 -6.06 -21.35
C GLN A 217 4.16 -6.94 -20.96
N LYS A 218 5.17 -7.01 -21.83
CA LYS A 218 6.32 -7.91 -21.64
C LYS A 218 7.09 -7.58 -20.36
N GLU A 219 7.16 -6.30 -20.03
CA GLU A 219 7.82 -5.70 -18.89
C GLU A 219 7.21 -6.22 -17.57
N TRP A 220 5.88 -6.39 -17.49
CA TRP A 220 5.24 -7.00 -16.32
C TRP A 220 5.65 -8.46 -16.10
N HIS A 221 5.78 -9.24 -17.18
CA HIS A 221 6.32 -10.62 -17.08
C HIS A 221 7.78 -10.63 -16.64
N GLU A 222 8.55 -9.61 -17.02
CA GLU A 222 9.94 -9.43 -16.58
C GLU A 222 10.01 -9.04 -15.09
N VAL A 223 9.13 -8.17 -14.59
CA VAL A 223 9.01 -7.85 -13.15
C VAL A 223 8.74 -9.12 -12.34
N TYR A 224 7.74 -9.91 -12.72
CA TYR A 224 7.44 -11.19 -12.07
C TYR A 224 8.67 -12.11 -12.02
N GLN A 225 9.41 -12.20 -13.12
CA GLN A 225 10.60 -13.04 -13.20
C GLN A 225 11.76 -12.51 -12.36
N GLN A 226 11.95 -11.19 -12.30
CA GLN A 226 12.92 -10.54 -11.44
C GLN A 226 12.67 -10.84 -9.96
N VAL A 227 11.42 -10.68 -9.50
CA VAL A 227 11.02 -10.99 -8.12
C VAL A 227 11.29 -12.48 -7.83
N MET A 228 10.88 -13.37 -8.73
CA MET A 228 11.11 -14.81 -8.58
C MET A 228 12.59 -15.19 -8.47
N ASP A 229 13.45 -14.62 -9.32
CA ASP A 229 14.87 -14.96 -9.33
C ASP A 229 15.59 -14.43 -8.09
N VAL A 230 15.24 -13.24 -7.61
CA VAL A 230 15.75 -12.70 -6.36
C VAL A 230 15.32 -13.58 -5.18
N LEU A 231 14.04 -13.92 -5.06
CA LEU A 231 13.53 -14.74 -3.95
C LEU A 231 14.11 -16.16 -3.95
N ARG A 232 14.40 -16.75 -5.11
CA ARG A 232 15.07 -18.06 -5.20
C ARG A 232 16.54 -18.00 -4.78
N GLY A 233 17.21 -16.88 -5.00
CA GLY A 233 18.63 -16.68 -4.70
C GLY A 233 18.90 -16.21 -3.27
N GLU A 234 17.88 -15.74 -2.57
CA GLU A 234 18.01 -15.10 -1.27
C GLU A 234 17.46 -15.95 -0.11
N LEU A 235 17.96 -15.64 1.09
CA LEU A 235 17.39 -16.06 2.36
C LEU A 235 16.87 -14.83 3.08
N ASP A 236 15.94 -14.99 4.02
CA ASP A 236 15.51 -13.87 4.85
C ASP A 236 16.55 -13.50 5.93
N ALA A 237 16.27 -12.47 6.75
CA ALA A 237 17.17 -12.01 7.80
C ALA A 237 17.53 -13.09 8.84
N LYS A 238 16.68 -14.11 9.00
CA LYS A 238 16.90 -15.24 9.93
C LYS A 238 17.45 -16.48 9.22
N GLY A 239 17.83 -16.35 7.95
CA GLY A 239 18.45 -17.43 7.17
C GLY A 239 17.47 -18.47 6.64
N ARG A 240 16.16 -18.18 6.61
CA ARG A 240 15.14 -19.08 6.05
C ARG A 240 15.06 -18.88 4.53
N PRO A 241 14.96 -19.96 3.73
CA PRO A 241 14.59 -19.83 2.32
C PRO A 241 13.11 -19.44 2.21
N PHE A 242 12.73 -18.80 1.10
CA PHE A 242 11.35 -18.41 0.86
C PHE A 242 10.51 -19.55 0.27
N GLU A 243 9.35 -19.82 0.88
CA GLU A 243 8.25 -20.54 0.29
C GLU A 243 7.39 -19.55 -0.53
N VAL A 244 7.44 -19.64 -1.85
CA VAL A 244 6.78 -18.68 -2.75
C VAL A 244 5.51 -19.27 -3.35
N HIS A 245 4.40 -18.57 -3.16
CA HIS A 245 3.11 -18.84 -3.78
C HIS A 245 2.80 -17.79 -4.84
N THR A 246 2.16 -18.20 -5.92
CA THR A 246 1.83 -17.28 -7.03
C THR A 246 0.34 -17.09 -7.13
N ILE A 247 -0.11 -15.83 -7.23
CA ILE A 247 -1.49 -15.48 -7.52
C ILE A 247 -1.59 -15.03 -8.98
N ASP A 248 -2.51 -15.63 -9.72
CA ASP A 248 -2.82 -15.22 -11.10
C ASP A 248 -3.65 -13.94 -11.07
N GLU A 249 -3.16 -12.89 -11.73
CA GLU A 249 -3.91 -11.65 -11.87
C GLU A 249 -4.93 -11.72 -13.03
N PRO A 250 -6.07 -11.03 -12.92
CA PRO A 250 -7.09 -11.02 -13.97
C PRO A 250 -6.65 -10.14 -15.15
N ASP A 251 -7.25 -10.34 -16.33
CA ASP A 251 -7.00 -9.48 -17.48
C ASP A 251 -7.54 -8.06 -17.22
N ALA A 252 -6.64 -7.07 -17.26
CA ALA A 252 -6.94 -5.66 -17.05
C ALA A 252 -8.06 -5.13 -17.96
N LYS A 253 -8.30 -5.75 -19.13
CA LYS A 253 -9.42 -5.39 -20.02
C LYS A 253 -10.79 -5.54 -19.37
N LEU A 254 -10.94 -6.37 -18.34
CA LEU A 254 -12.20 -6.50 -17.61
C LEU A 254 -12.60 -5.18 -16.93
N ILE A 255 -11.61 -4.46 -16.40
CA ILE A 255 -11.79 -3.15 -15.78
C ILE A 255 -11.98 -2.09 -16.85
N LEU A 256 -11.12 -2.06 -17.88
CA LEU A 256 -11.18 -1.07 -18.96
C LEU A 256 -12.51 -1.06 -19.71
N ASN A 257 -13.11 -2.22 -19.96
CA ASN A 257 -14.39 -2.32 -20.67
C ASN A 257 -15.58 -1.77 -19.86
N SER A 258 -15.40 -1.51 -18.57
CA SER A 258 -16.45 -1.00 -17.68
C SER A 258 -16.41 0.53 -17.50
N ALA A 259 -15.36 1.20 -17.97
CA ALA A 259 -15.16 2.64 -17.80
C ALA A 259 -14.78 3.34 -19.11
N SER A 260 -15.34 4.54 -19.31
CA SER A 260 -15.00 5.42 -20.43
C SER A 260 -13.68 6.16 -20.15
N GLY A 261 -12.56 5.44 -20.31
CA GLY A 261 -11.22 5.98 -20.59
C GLY A 261 -10.38 6.48 -19.40
N HIS A 262 -9.08 6.61 -19.72
CA HIS A 262 -8.00 7.46 -19.17
C HIS A 262 -6.81 6.76 -18.47
N GLU A 263 -6.89 5.46 -18.16
CA GLU A 263 -5.68 4.65 -17.92
C GLU A 263 -5.59 3.55 -18.98
N GLU A 264 -4.42 3.39 -19.60
CA GLU A 264 -4.18 2.31 -20.56
C GLU A 264 -3.88 0.97 -19.87
N ASP A 265 -3.57 0.98 -18.55
CA ASP A 265 -3.17 -0.21 -17.78
C ASP A 265 -3.59 -0.11 -16.29
N PRO A 266 -4.83 -0.50 -15.91
CA PRO A 266 -5.31 -0.40 -14.53
C PRO A 266 -4.64 -1.41 -13.60
N ALA A 267 -4.42 -1.01 -12.35
CA ALA A 267 -3.83 -1.86 -11.32
C ALA A 267 -4.77 -3.02 -10.94
N THR A 268 -4.42 -4.25 -11.34
CA THR A 268 -5.26 -5.44 -11.19
C THR A 268 -4.64 -6.51 -10.30
N ASN A 269 -3.88 -6.09 -9.29
CA ASN A 269 -3.09 -6.98 -8.44
C ASN A 269 -3.88 -7.44 -7.20
N TYR A 270 -4.20 -8.73 -7.09
CA TYR A 270 -4.73 -9.36 -5.87
C TYR A 270 -3.74 -9.32 -4.72
N VAL A 271 -2.43 -9.32 -5.02
CA VAL A 271 -1.36 -9.17 -4.03
C VAL A 271 -1.42 -7.81 -3.30
N ASN A 272 -2.09 -6.80 -3.87
CA ASN A 272 -2.32 -5.50 -3.21
C ASN A 272 -3.45 -5.55 -2.16
N PHE A 273 -3.45 -6.59 -1.32
CA PHE A 273 -4.40 -6.81 -0.23
C PHE A 273 -3.97 -6.11 1.06
N TYR A 274 -4.89 -5.96 2.01
CA TYR A 274 -4.62 -5.31 3.30
C TYR A 274 -4.87 -6.25 4.49
N TYR A 275 -3.92 -6.33 5.41
CA TYR A 275 -4.10 -7.04 6.67
C TYR A 275 -4.91 -6.21 7.65
N VAL A 276 -5.85 -6.88 8.32
CA VAL A 276 -6.61 -6.36 9.46
C VAL A 276 -6.50 -7.34 10.62
N ASN A 277 -6.87 -6.93 11.82
CA ASN A 277 -6.95 -7.82 12.97
C ASN A 277 -7.83 -9.05 12.68
N GLY A 278 -7.26 -10.25 12.73
CA GLY A 278 -7.98 -11.51 12.46
C GLY A 278 -8.44 -11.72 11.02
N GLY A 279 -8.05 -10.87 10.07
CA GLY A 279 -8.55 -10.92 8.69
C GLY A 279 -7.56 -10.49 7.62
N VAL A 280 -7.98 -10.64 6.37
CA VAL A 280 -7.34 -10.12 5.16
C VAL A 280 -8.42 -9.53 4.27
N ILE A 281 -8.26 -8.27 3.85
CA ILE A 281 -9.12 -7.64 2.86
C ILE A 281 -8.47 -7.78 1.48
N LEU A 282 -9.08 -8.63 0.65
CA LEU A 282 -8.60 -8.97 -0.70
C LEU A 282 -9.40 -8.19 -1.75
N PRO A 283 -8.79 -7.61 -2.78
CA PRO A 283 -9.56 -7.01 -3.86
C PRO A 283 -10.30 -8.08 -4.67
N LYS A 284 -11.35 -7.64 -5.35
CA LYS A 284 -12.18 -8.44 -6.24
C LYS A 284 -12.46 -7.62 -7.49
N PHE A 285 -12.03 -8.10 -8.66
CA PHE A 285 -12.06 -7.34 -9.91
C PHE A 285 -13.24 -7.71 -10.81
N GLY A 286 -14.00 -8.76 -10.45
CA GLY A 286 -15.18 -9.20 -11.20
C GLY A 286 -14.91 -10.32 -12.20
N ASP A 287 -13.66 -10.77 -12.30
CA ASP A 287 -13.33 -12.06 -12.92
C ASP A 287 -13.73 -13.18 -11.97
N GLN A 288 -14.89 -13.80 -12.18
CA GLN A 288 -15.42 -14.79 -11.25
C GLN A 288 -14.46 -15.95 -10.95
N GLU A 289 -13.65 -16.36 -11.92
CA GLU A 289 -12.74 -17.48 -11.74
C GLU A 289 -11.43 -17.04 -11.08
N MET A 290 -10.84 -15.93 -11.51
CA MET A 290 -9.63 -15.41 -10.85
C MET A 290 -9.93 -14.92 -9.43
N ASP A 291 -11.05 -14.22 -9.21
CA ASP A 291 -11.51 -13.76 -7.89
C ASP A 291 -11.62 -14.95 -6.92
N ARG A 292 -12.22 -16.06 -7.38
CA ARG A 292 -12.40 -17.28 -6.59
C ARG A 292 -11.06 -17.93 -6.27
N ARG A 293 -10.18 -18.08 -7.26
CA ARG A 293 -8.86 -18.71 -7.08
C ARG A 293 -7.95 -17.91 -6.14
N ALA A 294 -7.95 -16.58 -6.26
CA ALA A 294 -7.21 -15.70 -5.36
C ALA A 294 -7.72 -15.83 -3.92
N MET A 295 -9.05 -15.81 -3.74
CA MET A 295 -9.68 -15.97 -2.42
C MET A 295 -9.37 -17.34 -1.78
N GLU A 296 -9.48 -18.43 -2.54
CA GLU A 296 -9.16 -19.78 -2.05
C GLU A 296 -7.69 -19.91 -1.66
N THR A 297 -6.78 -19.38 -2.48
CA THR A 297 -5.34 -19.41 -2.21
C THR A 297 -5.02 -18.63 -0.94
N MET A 298 -5.52 -17.39 -0.83
CA MET A 298 -5.29 -16.55 0.34
C MET A 298 -5.92 -17.15 1.61
N GLN A 299 -7.08 -17.80 1.50
CA GLN A 299 -7.73 -18.46 2.64
C GLN A 299 -6.95 -19.70 3.10
N GLN A 300 -6.37 -20.46 2.18
CA GLN A 300 -5.49 -21.59 2.52
C GLN A 300 -4.20 -21.14 3.21
N LEU A 301 -3.64 -20.02 2.76
CA LEU A 301 -2.43 -19.44 3.35
C LEU A 301 -2.68 -18.81 4.73
N HIS A 302 -3.93 -18.44 5.03
CA HIS A 302 -4.36 -17.84 6.30
C HIS A 302 -5.50 -18.63 6.96
N PRO A 303 -5.25 -19.86 7.43
CA PRO A 303 -6.31 -20.70 8.01
C PRO A 303 -6.98 -20.09 9.25
N ASP A 304 -6.25 -19.24 9.98
CA ASP A 304 -6.72 -18.59 11.22
C ASP A 304 -7.31 -17.19 10.98
N ARG A 305 -7.40 -16.73 9.73
CA ARG A 305 -7.96 -15.41 9.37
C ARG A 305 -9.16 -15.55 8.47
N VAL A 306 -10.06 -14.57 8.56
CA VAL A 306 -11.15 -14.42 7.59
C VAL A 306 -10.63 -13.64 6.38
N VAL A 307 -10.68 -14.26 5.20
CA VAL A 307 -10.42 -13.56 3.94
C VAL A 307 -11.72 -12.97 3.42
N LYS A 308 -11.79 -11.63 3.34
CA LYS A 308 -12.97 -10.90 2.87
C LYS A 308 -12.64 -10.15 1.58
N GLN A 309 -13.42 -10.41 0.54
CA GLN A 309 -13.29 -9.71 -0.73
C GLN A 309 -14.05 -8.38 -0.74
N VAL A 310 -13.44 -7.36 -1.34
CA VAL A 310 -14.06 -6.06 -1.64
C VAL A 310 -13.97 -5.81 -3.13
N TYR A 311 -15.12 -5.53 -3.75
CA TYR A 311 -15.18 -5.27 -5.18
C TYR A 311 -14.54 -3.92 -5.50
N VAL A 312 -13.61 -3.91 -6.44
CA VAL A 312 -12.88 -2.73 -6.89
C VAL A 312 -12.82 -2.72 -8.41
N ASN A 313 -13.22 -1.60 -9.00
CA ASN A 313 -13.26 -1.40 -10.43
C ASN A 313 -12.91 0.04 -10.80
N ALA A 314 -13.32 0.99 -9.98
CA ALA A 314 -12.92 2.38 -10.11
C ALA A 314 -11.54 2.66 -9.51
N LEU A 315 -11.18 2.10 -8.35
CA LEU A 315 -9.86 2.31 -7.74
C LEU A 315 -8.70 1.90 -8.66
N PRO A 316 -8.72 0.72 -9.31
CA PRO A 316 -7.72 0.32 -10.29
C PRO A 316 -7.43 1.33 -11.39
N LEU A 317 -8.44 2.10 -11.81
CA LEU A 317 -8.37 3.13 -12.86
C LEU A 317 -7.82 4.47 -12.36
N THR A 318 -7.43 4.52 -11.09
CA THR A 318 -6.86 5.72 -10.45
C THR A 318 -5.40 5.52 -10.04
N GLY A 319 -4.80 4.38 -10.40
CA GLY A 319 -3.39 4.08 -10.16
C GLY A 319 -3.08 3.15 -8.98
N GLY A 320 -4.08 2.50 -8.34
CA GLY A 320 -3.84 1.62 -7.21
C GLY A 320 -5.05 0.81 -6.75
N VAL A 321 -4.88 0.01 -5.69
CA VAL A 321 -5.93 -0.90 -5.18
C VAL A 321 -6.15 -0.68 -3.67
N ILE A 322 -6.37 -1.75 -2.89
CA ILE A 322 -6.81 -1.66 -1.49
C ILE A 322 -5.65 -1.32 -0.56
N HIS A 323 -4.47 -1.91 -0.77
CA HIS A 323 -3.31 -1.66 0.09
C HIS A 323 -2.82 -0.21 -0.05
N CYS A 324 -2.86 0.34 -1.26
CA CYS A 324 -2.51 1.74 -1.54
C CYS A 324 -3.46 2.74 -0.82
N ALA A 325 -4.72 2.36 -0.62
CA ALA A 325 -5.74 3.19 0.02
C ALA A 325 -5.85 2.97 1.55
N THR A 326 -4.95 2.20 2.15
CA THR A 326 -4.99 1.87 3.59
C THR A 326 -3.63 2.02 4.26
N GLN A 327 -3.62 2.40 5.53
CA GLN A 327 -2.41 2.52 6.34
C GLN A 327 -2.71 2.05 7.77
N PRO A 328 -2.02 1.02 8.29
CA PRO A 328 -2.29 0.50 9.62
C PRO A 328 -1.72 1.42 10.69
N VAL A 329 -2.47 1.62 11.76
CA VAL A 329 -1.98 2.24 13.00
C VAL A 329 -1.71 1.10 13.98
N ILE A 330 -0.43 0.80 14.25
CA ILE A 330 -0.06 -0.34 15.10
C ILE A 330 -0.45 -0.11 16.56
N GLU A 331 -0.95 -1.13 17.24
CA GLU A 331 -1.13 -1.10 18.70
C GLU A 331 0.24 -1.30 19.39
N VAL A 332 0.47 -0.58 20.49
CA VAL A 332 1.66 -0.74 21.35
C VAL A 332 1.18 -0.92 22.80
N GLU A 333 1.75 -1.89 23.51
CA GLU A 333 1.35 -2.27 24.89
C GLU A 333 1.83 -1.33 26.00
#